data_AF-X1GJ12-F1
#
_entry.id   AF-X1GJ12-F1
#
_cell.length_a   1.000
_cell.length_b   1.000
_cell.length_c   1.000
_cell.angle_alpha   90.00
_cell.angle_beta   90.00
_cell.angle_gamma   90.00
#
_symmetry.space_group_name_H-M   'P 1'
#
loop_
_entity.id
_entity.type
_entity.pdbx_description
1 polymer ?
#
loop_
_entity_poly.entity_id
_entity_poly.type
_entity_poly.pdbx_seq_one_letter_code
_entity_poly.pdbx_strand_id
1 'polypeptide(L)'
;MYSEIAGRTVEDLFAIEGATVMKLSGGTGLRFSGIRVDFGKDPQIALGSPATAQSRKNIDMEPCTLDFIKAIAIGKSITSAGDFGDYLEVGLDQRFNLGLHQIGFHLISTENPME
;
A
#
# COMPACT_ATOMS: atom_id res chain seq x y z
N MET A 1 -4.70 -2.19 -14.57
CA MET A 1 -4.10 -2.25 -13.21
C MET A 1 -5.01 -2.98 -12.25
N TYR A 2 -6.22 -2.48 -11.91
CA TYR A 2 -7.10 -3.14 -10.92
C TYR A 2 -7.36 -4.63 -11.21
N SER A 3 -7.71 -4.99 -12.45
CA SER A 3 -7.93 -6.39 -12.86
C SER A 3 -6.76 -7.34 -12.56
N GLU A 4 -5.53 -6.80 -12.52
CA GLU A 4 -4.32 -7.58 -12.31
C GLU A 4 -4.00 -7.80 -10.83
N ILE A 5 -4.53 -6.95 -9.95
CA ILE A 5 -4.26 -6.98 -8.50
C ILE A 5 -5.47 -7.39 -7.67
N ALA A 6 -6.68 -7.32 -8.23
CA ALA A 6 -7.91 -7.73 -7.57
C ALA A 6 -7.84 -9.19 -7.09
N GLY A 7 -8.27 -9.43 -5.85
CA GLY A 7 -8.24 -10.74 -5.22
C GLY A 7 -6.85 -11.22 -4.79
N ARG A 8 -5.77 -10.50 -5.11
CA ARG A 8 -4.44 -10.83 -4.58
C ARG A 8 -4.32 -10.40 -3.13
N THR A 9 -3.50 -11.15 -2.41
CA THR A 9 -3.24 -10.94 -0.99
C THR A 9 -2.01 -10.07 -0.81
N VAL A 10 -2.05 -9.12 0.11
CA VAL A 10 -0.87 -8.33 0.50
C VAL A 10 0.09 -9.22 1.30
N GLU A 11 1.33 -9.33 0.83
CA GLU A 11 2.38 -10.14 1.46
C GLU A 11 3.40 -9.28 2.22
N ASP A 12 3.68 -8.07 1.74
CA ASP A 12 4.60 -7.13 2.39
C ASP A 12 4.37 -5.69 1.94
N LEU A 13 4.81 -4.74 2.76
CA LEU A 13 4.78 -3.30 2.50
C LEU A 13 6.13 -2.69 2.91
N PHE A 14 6.72 -1.81 2.12
CA PHE A 14 7.93 -1.09 2.54
C PHE A 14 8.14 0.17 1.73
N ALA A 15 8.97 1.07 2.25
CA ALA A 15 9.43 2.23 1.51
C ALA A 15 10.87 2.02 1.03
N ILE A 16 11.11 2.53 -0.17
CA ILE A 16 12.45 2.73 -0.73
C ILE A 16 12.61 4.21 -1.05
N GLU A 17 13.82 4.64 -1.38
CA GLU A 17 14.08 6.02 -1.76
C GLU A 17 13.16 6.44 -2.93
N GLY A 18 12.30 7.42 -2.66
CA GLY A 18 11.39 8.01 -3.64
C GLY A 18 10.19 7.14 -4.05
N ALA A 19 9.89 6.04 -3.35
CA ALA A 19 8.70 5.24 -3.63
C ALA A 19 8.25 4.37 -2.44
N THR A 20 6.99 3.94 -2.49
CA THR A 20 6.49 2.82 -1.70
C THR A 20 6.28 1.59 -2.55
N VAL A 21 6.41 0.41 -1.92
CA VAL A 21 6.27 -0.89 -2.55
C VAL A 21 5.31 -1.75 -1.74
N MET A 22 4.43 -2.43 -2.45
CA MET A 22 3.54 -3.47 -1.95
C MET A 22 3.81 -4.76 -2.71
N LYS A 23 4.13 -5.83 -1.98
CA LYS A 23 4.24 -7.18 -2.54
C LYS A 23 2.90 -7.89 -2.39
N LEU A 24 2.51 -8.57 -3.45
CA LEU A 24 1.24 -9.26 -3.58
C LEU A 24 1.47 -10.74 -3.94
N SER A 25 0.50 -11.56 -3.55
CA SER A 25 0.53 -12.99 -3.83
C SER A 25 0.70 -13.33 -5.31
N GLY A 26 1.41 -14.43 -5.56
CA GLY A 26 1.81 -14.84 -6.89
C GLY A 26 2.99 -14.03 -7.46
N GLY A 27 3.82 -13.45 -6.57
CA GLY A 27 5.06 -12.77 -6.90
C GLY A 27 4.87 -11.44 -7.63
N THR A 28 3.73 -10.78 -7.42
CA THR A 28 3.43 -9.50 -8.08
C THR A 28 3.84 -8.35 -7.17
N GLY A 29 4.66 -7.44 -7.66
CA GLY A 29 4.97 -6.19 -6.99
C GLY A 29 4.11 -5.05 -7.53
N LEU A 30 3.86 -4.07 -6.67
CA LEU A 30 3.34 -2.76 -7.02
C LEU A 30 4.24 -1.71 -6.37
N ARG A 31 4.77 -0.77 -7.15
CA ARG A 31 5.56 0.35 -6.68
C ARG A 31 4.90 1.65 -7.11
N PHE A 32 4.79 2.59 -6.18
CA PHE A 32 4.30 3.93 -6.45
C PHE A 32 5.35 4.98 -6.11
N SER A 33 5.71 5.82 -7.08
CA SER A 33 6.74 6.86 -6.94
C SER A 33 6.19 8.29 -7.03
N GLY A 34 4.89 8.48 -6.76
CA GLY A 34 4.21 9.78 -6.82
C GLY A 34 3.61 10.08 -8.20
N ILE A 35 4.37 9.89 -9.27
CA ILE A 35 3.91 10.18 -10.64
C ILE A 35 3.78 8.93 -11.52
N ARG A 36 4.16 7.77 -11.00
CA ARG A 36 4.23 6.52 -11.75
C ARG A 36 3.88 5.34 -10.85
N VAL A 37 3.11 4.42 -11.41
CA VAL A 37 2.86 3.10 -10.84
C VAL A 37 3.58 2.07 -11.70
N ASP A 38 4.51 1.33 -11.11
CA ASP A 38 5.09 0.13 -11.69
C ASP A 38 4.42 -1.10 -11.08
N PHE A 39 3.97 -2.04 -11.90
CA PHE A 39 3.31 -3.25 -11.42
C PHE A 39 3.65 -4.46 -12.29
N GLY A 40 3.67 -5.65 -11.68
CA GLY A 40 3.94 -6.91 -12.37
C GLY A 40 4.85 -7.84 -11.60
N LYS A 41 5.39 -8.85 -12.28
CA LYS A 41 6.27 -9.87 -11.67
C LYS A 41 7.76 -9.54 -11.77
N ASP A 42 8.10 -8.34 -12.24
CA ASP A 42 9.49 -7.92 -12.37
C ASP A 42 10.10 -7.71 -10.97
N PRO A 43 11.13 -8.48 -10.58
CA PRO A 43 11.79 -8.28 -9.28
C PRO A 43 12.37 -6.87 -9.12
N GLN A 44 12.62 -6.14 -10.22
CA GLN A 44 13.11 -4.75 -10.17
C GLN A 44 12.10 -3.79 -9.54
N ILE A 45 10.81 -4.12 -9.50
CA ILE A 45 9.77 -3.30 -8.84
C ILE A 45 10.10 -3.10 -7.36
N ALA A 46 10.72 -4.09 -6.72
CA ALA A 46 11.07 -4.07 -5.30
C ALA A 46 12.49 -3.53 -5.02
N LEU A 47 13.27 -3.18 -6.04
CA LEU A 47 14.65 -2.73 -5.85
C LEU A 47 14.71 -1.23 -5.50
N GLY A 48 15.56 -0.91 -4.53
CA GLY A 48 15.87 0.45 -4.13
C GLY A 48 16.54 0.47 -2.75
N SER A 49 17.13 1.62 -2.41
CA SER A 49 17.64 1.86 -1.06
C SER A 49 16.47 1.89 -0.07
N PRO A 50 16.48 1.13 1.03
CA PRO A 50 15.43 1.20 2.04
C PRO A 50 15.24 2.61 2.59
N ALA A 51 13.99 3.02 2.80
CA ALA A 51 13.64 4.30 3.38
C ALA A 51 12.67 4.13 4.55
N THR A 52 12.62 5.12 5.44
CA THR A 52 11.62 5.16 6.51
C THR A 52 10.29 5.67 5.94
N ALA A 53 9.25 4.84 6.02
CA ALA A 53 7.92 5.21 5.57
C ALA A 53 7.23 6.15 6.55
N GLN A 54 6.69 7.27 6.06
CA GLN A 54 5.76 8.10 6.83
C GLN A 54 4.38 7.43 6.83
N SER A 55 3.98 6.88 7.96
CA SER A 55 2.75 6.10 8.08
C SER A 55 1.69 6.87 8.85
N ARG A 56 0.44 6.81 8.37
CA ARG A 56 -0.71 7.48 8.97
C ARG A 56 -1.91 6.55 9.09
N LYS A 57 -2.78 6.81 10.07
CA LYS A 57 -4.01 6.06 10.28
C LYS A 57 -5.21 6.98 10.44
N ASN A 58 -6.39 6.41 10.21
CA ASN A 58 -7.69 7.06 10.38
C ASN A 58 -7.90 8.27 9.45
N ILE A 59 -9.14 8.77 9.41
CA ILE A 59 -9.49 9.92 8.55
C ILE A 59 -8.74 11.19 8.95
N ASP A 60 -8.38 11.31 10.23
CA ASP A 60 -7.63 12.43 10.79
C ASP A 60 -6.12 12.37 10.48
N MET A 61 -5.66 11.34 9.76
CA MET A 61 -4.27 11.21 9.28
C MET A 61 -3.23 11.22 10.42
N GLU A 62 -3.61 10.62 11.54
CA GLU A 62 -2.81 10.49 12.75
C GLU A 62 -1.52 9.71 12.45
N PRO A 63 -0.34 10.16 12.91
CA PRO A 63 0.90 9.42 12.71
C PRO A 63 0.85 8.02 13.34
N CYS A 64 1.33 7.01 12.63
CA CYS A 64 1.51 5.65 13.14
C CYS A 64 2.83 5.05 12.63
N THR A 65 3.12 3.82 13.03
CA THR A 65 4.28 3.07 12.51
C THR A 65 3.90 2.29 11.25
N LEU A 66 4.90 1.96 10.43
CA LEU A 66 4.68 1.02 9.31
C LEU A 66 4.29 -0.37 9.82
N ASP A 67 4.86 -0.81 10.95
CA ASP A 67 4.52 -2.10 11.55
C ASP A 67 3.04 -2.20 11.95
N PHE A 68 2.44 -1.09 12.41
CA PHE A 68 1.00 -1.01 12.65
C PHE A 68 0.20 -1.25 11.37
N ILE A 69 0.55 -0.56 10.28
CA ILE A 69 -0.12 -0.76 8.98
C ILE A 69 0.06 -2.20 8.50
N LYS A 70 1.28 -2.77 8.61
CA LYS A 70 1.57 -4.16 8.23
C LYS A 70 0.73 -5.16 9.01
N ALA A 71 0.60 -4.98 10.32
CA ALA A 71 -0.18 -5.86 11.19
C ALA A 71 -1.66 -5.97 10.76
N ILE A 72 -2.18 -4.94 10.09
CA ILE A 72 -3.54 -4.93 9.57
C ILE A 72 -3.58 -5.35 8.09
N ALA A 73 -2.69 -4.83 7.25
CA ALA A 73 -2.77 -5.01 5.81
C ALA A 73 -2.29 -6.37 5.31
N ILE A 74 -1.25 -6.95 5.93
CA ILE A 74 -0.67 -8.23 5.48
C ILE A 74 -1.70 -9.35 5.67
N GLY A 75 -1.85 -10.19 4.64
CA GLY A 75 -2.85 -11.26 4.61
C GLY A 75 -4.23 -10.83 4.09
N LYS A 76 -4.48 -9.54 3.89
CA LYS A 76 -5.74 -9.04 3.33
C LYS A 76 -5.74 -9.08 1.81
N SER A 77 -6.92 -9.30 1.25
CA SER A 77 -7.12 -9.34 -0.20
C SER A 77 -7.50 -7.96 -0.74
N ILE A 78 -6.99 -7.62 -1.92
CA ILE A 78 -7.37 -6.40 -2.63
C ILE A 78 -8.77 -6.55 -3.21
N THR A 79 -9.63 -5.57 -2.91
CA THR A 79 -11.06 -5.55 -3.27
C THR A 79 -11.45 -4.36 -4.15
N SER A 80 -10.62 -3.32 -4.19
CA SER A 80 -10.76 -2.16 -5.06
C SER A 80 -9.39 -1.50 -5.26
N ALA A 81 -9.27 -0.64 -6.27
CA ALA A 81 -8.13 0.25 -6.43
C ALA A 81 -8.56 1.57 -7.08
N GLY A 82 -7.99 2.68 -6.64
CA GLY A 82 -8.24 4.03 -7.15
C GLY A 82 -6.95 4.83 -7.24
N ASP A 83 -6.83 5.64 -8.29
CA ASP A 83 -5.72 6.59 -8.48
C ASP A 83 -6.24 7.99 -8.18
N PHE A 84 -5.61 8.66 -7.21
CA PHE A 84 -5.99 10.00 -6.74
C PHE A 84 -4.99 11.08 -7.20
N GLY A 85 -4.02 10.71 -8.04
CA GLY A 85 -3.00 11.61 -8.58
C GLY A 85 -1.75 11.66 -7.73
N ASP A 86 -1.86 12.01 -6.44
CA ASP A 86 -0.73 12.10 -5.50
C ASP A 86 -0.52 10.83 -4.68
N TYR A 87 -1.51 9.94 -4.66
CA TYR A 87 -1.41 8.59 -4.10
C TYR A 87 -2.26 7.58 -4.87
N LEU A 88 -1.89 6.31 -4.71
CA LEU A 88 -2.73 5.18 -5.09
C LEU A 88 -3.44 4.65 -3.85
N GLU A 89 -4.73 4.31 -3.94
CA GLU A 89 -5.47 3.65 -2.86
C GLU A 89 -5.91 2.26 -3.29
N VAL A 90 -5.85 1.30 -2.37
CA VAL A 90 -6.43 -0.03 -2.54
C VAL A 90 -7.35 -0.37 -1.37
N GLY A 91 -8.54 -0.90 -1.67
CA GLY A 91 -9.43 -1.44 -0.67
C GLY A 91 -8.99 -2.83 -0.23
N LEU A 92 -8.92 -3.08 1.08
CA LEU A 92 -8.51 -4.34 1.69
C LEU A 92 -9.68 -4.97 2.45
N ASP A 93 -10.04 -6.20 2.08
CA ASP A 93 -11.14 -6.99 2.67
C ASP A 93 -12.47 -6.21 2.85
N GLN A 94 -12.73 -5.19 2.03
CA GLN A 94 -13.89 -4.28 2.13
C GLN A 94 -14.00 -3.49 3.45
N ARG A 95 -12.94 -3.47 4.27
CA ARG A 95 -12.95 -2.82 5.60
C ARG A 95 -11.92 -1.72 5.77
N PHE A 96 -10.89 -1.71 4.92
CA PHE A 96 -9.82 -0.74 5.02
C PHE A 96 -9.47 -0.20 3.65
N ASN A 97 -9.06 1.06 3.61
CA ASN A 97 -8.42 1.67 2.45
C ASN A 97 -6.95 1.89 2.81
N LEU A 98 -6.06 1.26 2.04
CA LEU A 98 -4.61 1.42 2.14
C LEU A 98 -4.16 2.35 1.02
N GLY A 99 -3.66 3.53 1.38
CA GLY A 99 -3.01 4.41 0.43
C GLY A 99 -1.51 4.25 0.40
N LEU A 100 -0.96 4.30 -0.81
CA LEU A 100 0.45 4.29 -1.13
C LEU A 100 0.82 5.69 -1.64
N HIS A 101 1.62 6.39 -0.85
CA HIS A 101 2.22 7.68 -1.18
C HIS A 101 3.67 7.48 -1.62
N GLN A 102 4.29 8.51 -2.21
CA GLN A 102 5.71 8.45 -2.59
C GLN A 102 6.62 8.15 -1.38
N ILE A 103 6.26 8.66 -0.19
CA ILE A 103 7.11 8.62 1.02
C ILE A 103 6.54 7.75 2.15
N GLY A 104 5.44 7.04 1.92
CA GLY A 104 4.84 6.21 2.96
C GLY A 104 3.40 5.80 2.68
N PHE A 105 2.67 5.49 3.73
CA PHE A 105 1.37 4.84 3.63
C PHE A 105 0.34 5.53 4.51
N HIS A 106 -0.93 5.39 4.15
CA HIS A 106 -2.00 5.63 5.08
C HIS A 106 -2.94 4.44 5.14
N LEU A 107 -3.60 4.24 6.27
CA LEU A 107 -4.63 3.22 6.42
C LEU A 107 -5.87 3.85 7.05
N ILE A 108 -7.00 3.74 6.38
CA ILE A 108 -8.28 4.24 6.86
C ILE A 108 -9.20 3.05 7.05
N SER A 109 -9.84 2.94 8.22
CA SER A 109 -10.94 2.01 8.43
C SER A 109 -12.21 2.60 7.82
N THR A 110 -12.97 1.79 7.09
CA THR A 110 -14.28 2.17 6.56
C THR A 110 -15.40 2.03 7.59
N GLU A 111 -15.05 1.63 8.82
CA GLU A 111 -15.95 1.43 9.95
C GLU A 111 -15.57 2.39 11.09
N ASN A 112 -15.08 1.86 12.21
CA ASN A 112 -14.62 2.64 13.35
C ASN A 112 -13.13 3.00 13.22
N PRO A 113 -12.68 4.11 13.81
CA PRO A 113 -11.26 4.45 13.91
C PRO A 113 -10.45 3.31 14.56
N MET A 114 -9.20 3.17 14.13
CA MET A 114 -8.27 2.16 14.64
C MET A 114 -7.47 2.73 15.82
N GLU A 115 -7.42 1.98 16.92
CA GLU A 115 -6.68 2.31 18.15
C GLU A 115 -5.20 1.96 18.07
#